data_AF-A0AAU0NHE6-F1
#
_entry.id   AF-A0AAU0NHE6-F1
#
_cell.length_a   1.000
_cell.length_b   1.000
_cell.length_c   1.000
_cell.angle_alpha   90.00
_cell.angle_beta   90.00
_cell.angle_gamma   90.00
#
_symmetry.space_group_name_H-M   'P 1'
#
loop_
_entity.id
_entity.type
_entity.pdbx_description
1 polymer ?
#
loop_
_entity_poly.entity_id
_entity_poly.type
_entity_poly.pdbx_seq_one_letter_code
_entity_poly.pdbx_strand_id
1 'polypeptide(L)'
;MQRIADHVANGAYFYAKIDWKEYEDWLDGNTKTIFNNVEGLLEKLTDRYDLKLTPRQRNYRLEKGHPICTCIVQRDVFEKYKWTIHLLFTTPRTRDFNLQCGVEPKKIVNAKEREKIEELQERFQGFSWVKPEIQAEIDLIYGYFKDREPLQFVLNTPISLKVTQHMTFELVRTDHKVYKPTEKEYKDRIKSFSWSWRYSKQSLLRMKARLMAIVNKLISQKRNAAAEKNRADLRNFFKMIEAWAVFKSNRQQSGELLHFAQSFVRRKVKKSWQQIEIAPPHLVYLPRLENYADNLNEYRQRRDLFDQYGVEIPLELVRKGEYMPIFNYVNLETMKVENRNKKVDEVMLAETLN
;
A
#
# COMPACT_ATOMS: atom_id res chain seq x y z
N MET A 1 -2.84 -0.90 2.59
CA MET A 1 -2.36 -0.72 1.19
C MET A 1 -2.82 -1.82 0.24
N GLN A 2 -2.41 -3.09 0.37
CA GLN A 2 -2.83 -4.18 -0.56
C GLN A 2 -4.36 -4.34 -0.62
N ARG A 3 -5.03 -4.51 0.52
CA ARG A 3 -6.51 -4.65 0.59
C ARG A 3 -7.27 -3.49 -0.06
N ILE A 4 -6.82 -2.25 0.13
CA ILE A 4 -7.43 -1.06 -0.51
C ILE A 4 -7.33 -1.21 -2.04
N ALA A 5 -6.15 -1.55 -2.57
CA ALA A 5 -5.95 -1.74 -4.00
C ALA A 5 -6.84 -2.87 -4.55
N ASP A 6 -7.02 -3.96 -3.82
CA ASP A 6 -7.89 -5.07 -4.24
C ASP A 6 -9.35 -4.66 -4.33
N HIS A 7 -9.86 -3.92 -3.34
CA HIS A 7 -11.25 -3.45 -3.36
C HIS A 7 -11.49 -2.46 -4.50
N VAL A 8 -10.56 -1.54 -4.73
CA VAL A 8 -10.61 -0.64 -5.88
C VAL A 8 -10.54 -1.42 -7.19
N ALA A 9 -9.67 -2.45 -7.30
CA ALA A 9 -9.60 -3.34 -8.45
C ALA A 9 -10.88 -4.17 -8.69
N ASN A 10 -11.76 -4.23 -7.69
CA ASN A 10 -13.07 -4.87 -7.72
C ASN A 10 -14.23 -3.87 -7.84
N GLY A 11 -13.96 -2.60 -8.16
CA GLY A 11 -14.99 -1.60 -8.45
C GLY A 11 -15.36 -0.68 -7.29
N ALA A 12 -14.63 -0.70 -6.17
CA ALA A 12 -14.85 0.25 -5.08
C ALA A 12 -14.27 1.62 -5.43
N TYR A 13 -14.94 2.36 -6.32
CA TYR A 13 -14.43 3.61 -6.88
C TYR A 13 -14.79 4.85 -6.08
N PHE A 14 -15.74 4.75 -5.16
CA PHE A 14 -16.07 5.83 -4.24
C PHE A 14 -15.46 5.54 -2.88
N TYR A 15 -14.94 6.56 -2.20
CA TYR A 15 -14.39 6.38 -0.87
C TYR A 15 -14.53 7.60 0.01
N ALA A 16 -14.54 7.38 1.33
CA ALA A 16 -14.32 8.40 2.34
C ALA A 16 -13.11 8.01 3.20
N LYS A 17 -12.45 9.02 3.77
CA LYS A 17 -11.31 8.85 4.66
C LYS A 17 -11.61 9.58 5.97
N ILE A 18 -11.55 8.86 7.07
CA ILE A 18 -11.72 9.41 8.41
C ILE A 18 -10.39 9.27 9.13
N ASP A 19 -9.83 10.38 9.58
CA ASP A 19 -8.70 10.39 10.50
C ASP A 19 -9.24 10.46 11.92
N TRP A 20 -8.84 9.50 12.75
CA TRP A 20 -9.36 9.31 14.10
C TRP A 20 -8.22 9.28 15.10
N LYS A 21 -8.41 9.94 16.24
CA LYS A 21 -7.40 10.00 17.30
C LYS A 21 -8.04 9.64 18.62
N GLU A 22 -7.46 8.63 19.26
CA GLU A 22 -7.76 8.25 20.63
C GLU A 22 -6.93 9.12 21.58
N TYR A 23 -7.44 9.31 22.79
CA TYR A 23 -6.72 10.02 23.83
C TYR A 23 -6.64 9.12 25.05
N GLU A 24 -5.48 9.10 25.67
CA GLU A 24 -5.25 8.33 26.88
C GLU A 24 -5.09 9.30 28.03
N ASP A 25 -5.89 9.10 29.07
CA ASP A 25 -5.82 9.91 30.28
C ASP A 25 -5.91 9.02 31.53
N TRP A 26 -5.36 9.51 32.63
CA TRP A 26 -5.43 8.86 33.93
C TRP A 26 -6.61 9.42 34.70
N LEU A 27 -7.66 8.62 34.84
CA LEU A 27 -8.73 8.94 35.79
C LEU A 27 -8.22 8.65 37.20
N ASP A 28 -8.25 9.68 38.04
CA ASP A 28 -7.90 9.65 39.46
C ASP A 28 -6.49 9.08 39.76
N GLY A 29 -5.55 9.22 38.82
CA GLY A 29 -4.16 8.74 38.97
C GLY A 29 -3.99 7.21 39.01
N ASN A 30 -5.08 6.44 38.93
CA ASN A 30 -5.07 4.99 39.18
C ASN A 30 -5.53 4.17 37.96
N THR A 31 -6.41 4.72 37.12
CA THR A 31 -6.99 3.98 35.99
C THR A 31 -6.71 4.67 34.67
N LYS A 32 -5.97 4.00 33.79
CA LYS A 32 -5.67 4.46 32.45
C LYS A 32 -6.88 4.24 31.54
N THR A 33 -7.47 5.31 31.03
CA THR A 33 -8.70 5.27 30.23
C THR A 33 -8.45 5.78 28.82
N ILE A 34 -8.93 5.04 27.82
CA ILE A 34 -8.89 5.46 26.42
C ILE A 34 -10.22 6.14 26.08
N PHE A 35 -10.16 7.44 25.85
CA PHE A 35 -11.25 8.25 25.32
C PHE A 35 -11.25 8.20 23.79
N ASN A 36 -12.44 8.39 23.22
CA ASN A 36 -12.64 8.35 21.78
C ASN A 36 -12.16 7.02 21.15
N ASN A 37 -12.43 5.90 21.81
CA ASN A 37 -11.97 4.56 21.38
C ASN A 37 -12.44 4.27 19.94
N VAL A 38 -11.52 3.82 19.09
CA VAL A 38 -11.81 3.44 17.71
C VAL A 38 -12.84 2.32 17.63
N GLU A 39 -12.98 1.45 18.63
CA GLU A 39 -14.01 0.41 18.69
C GLU A 39 -15.42 0.99 18.60
N GLY A 40 -15.71 2.04 19.39
CA GLY A 40 -17.01 2.70 19.35
C GLY A 40 -17.29 3.40 18.01
N LEU A 41 -16.25 3.86 17.31
CA LEU A 41 -16.40 4.32 15.92
C LEU A 41 -16.72 3.15 14.99
N LEU A 42 -16.00 2.03 15.11
CA LEU A 42 -16.20 0.85 14.25
C LEU A 42 -17.58 0.21 14.44
N GLU A 43 -18.13 0.20 15.65
CA GLU A 43 -19.50 -0.25 15.90
C GLU A 43 -20.51 0.63 15.16
N LYS A 44 -20.42 1.96 15.32
CA LYS A 44 -21.27 2.91 14.59
C LYS A 44 -21.18 2.76 13.08
N LEU A 45 -19.97 2.61 12.55
CA LEU A 45 -19.75 2.38 11.12
C LEU A 45 -20.27 1.01 10.68
N THR A 46 -20.15 -0.01 11.53
CA THR A 46 -20.64 -1.37 11.25
C THR A 46 -22.13 -1.40 11.07
N ASP A 47 -22.86 -0.74 11.97
CA ASP A 47 -24.32 -0.67 11.92
C ASP A 47 -24.78 0.21 10.77
N ARG A 48 -24.13 1.37 10.56
CA ARG A 48 -24.50 2.29 9.49
C ARG A 48 -24.29 1.69 8.09
N TYR A 49 -23.19 0.98 7.89
CA TYR A 49 -22.75 0.53 6.58
C TYR A 49 -22.92 -0.98 6.33
N ASP A 50 -23.60 -1.68 7.23
CA ASP A 50 -23.80 -3.13 7.21
C ASP A 50 -22.49 -3.91 6.99
N LEU A 51 -21.44 -3.61 7.77
CA LEU A 51 -20.10 -4.15 7.50
C LEU A 51 -19.98 -5.66 7.75
N LYS A 52 -20.96 -6.28 8.41
CA LYS A 52 -21.01 -7.71 8.75
C LYS A 52 -21.55 -8.62 7.62
N LEU A 53 -21.89 -8.07 6.46
CA LEU A 53 -22.44 -8.87 5.37
C LEU A 53 -21.42 -9.85 4.78
N THR A 54 -21.88 -11.08 4.58
CA THR A 54 -21.13 -12.12 3.88
C THR A 54 -20.92 -11.77 2.39
N PRO A 55 -19.92 -12.35 1.71
CA PRO A 55 -19.72 -12.14 0.27
C PRO A 55 -20.98 -12.40 -0.57
N ARG A 56 -21.76 -13.43 -0.23
CA ARG A 56 -23.01 -13.76 -0.91
C ARG A 56 -24.06 -12.66 -0.74
N GLN A 57 -24.26 -12.16 0.48
CA GLN A 57 -25.20 -11.08 0.76
C GLN A 57 -24.77 -9.77 0.06
N ARG A 58 -23.47 -9.48 0.03
CA ARG A 58 -22.91 -8.32 -0.68
C ARG A 58 -23.19 -8.39 -2.18
N ASN A 59 -22.99 -9.55 -2.80
CA ASN A 59 -23.28 -9.75 -4.23
C ASN A 59 -24.77 -9.59 -4.53
N TYR A 60 -25.62 -10.24 -3.72
CA TYR A 60 -27.07 -10.12 -3.86
C TYR A 60 -27.54 -8.66 -3.72
N ARG A 61 -26.96 -7.90 -2.80
CA ARG A 61 -27.26 -6.48 -2.62
C ARG A 61 -26.93 -5.65 -3.87
N LEU A 62 -25.76 -5.87 -4.46
CA LEU A 62 -25.37 -5.22 -5.70
C LEU A 62 -26.27 -5.63 -6.87
N GLU A 63 -26.73 -6.88 -6.94
CA GLU A 63 -27.71 -7.35 -7.93
C GLU A 63 -29.07 -6.67 -7.78
N LYS A 64 -29.46 -6.31 -6.54
CA LYS A 64 -30.69 -5.56 -6.24
C LYS A 64 -30.56 -4.04 -6.44
N GLY A 65 -29.45 -3.55 -6.97
CA GLY A 65 -29.27 -2.14 -7.26
C GLY A 65 -28.75 -1.31 -6.08
N HIS A 66 -28.36 -1.95 -4.97
CA HIS A 66 -27.94 -1.26 -3.75
C HIS A 66 -26.42 -1.28 -3.58
N PRO A 67 -25.82 -0.19 -3.05
CA PRO A 67 -24.39 -0.12 -2.81
C PRO A 67 -23.94 -1.00 -1.64
N ILE A 68 -22.64 -1.34 -1.62
CA ILE A 68 -21.96 -1.99 -0.51
C ILE A 68 -20.77 -1.15 -0.04
N CYS A 69 -20.44 -1.27 1.24
CA CYS A 69 -19.29 -0.61 1.85
C CYS A 69 -18.27 -1.66 2.36
N THR A 70 -17.00 -1.32 2.28
CA THR A 70 -15.92 -1.97 3.01
C THR A 70 -15.23 -0.95 3.89
N CYS A 71 -15.02 -1.29 5.15
CA CYS A 71 -14.18 -0.51 6.06
C CYS A 71 -12.79 -1.14 6.14
N ILE A 72 -11.74 -0.34 5.95
CA ILE A 72 -10.35 -0.73 6.20
C ILE A 72 -9.78 0.21 7.26
N VAL A 73 -9.35 -0.37 8.36
CA VAL A 73 -8.77 0.33 9.52
C VAL A 73 -7.26 0.17 9.49
N GLN A 74 -6.54 1.27 9.71
CA GLN A 74 -5.09 1.28 9.75
C GLN A 74 -4.62 2.15 10.92
N ARG A 75 -3.78 1.62 11.81
CA ARG A 75 -3.07 2.44 12.80
C ARG A 75 -1.97 3.23 12.10
N ASP A 76 -1.74 4.47 12.52
CA ASP A 76 -0.59 5.26 12.09
C ASP A 76 0.70 4.53 12.50
N VAL A 77 1.73 4.64 11.68
CA VAL A 77 3.02 3.97 11.91
C VAL A 77 3.79 4.64 13.03
N PHE A 78 3.61 5.94 13.25
CA PHE A 78 4.39 6.74 14.19
C PHE A 78 3.60 7.16 15.43
N GLU A 79 2.26 7.08 15.38
CA GLU A 79 1.41 7.54 16.48
C GLU A 79 0.41 6.44 16.87
N LYS A 80 0.70 5.76 17.99
CA LYS A 80 -0.06 4.61 18.50
C LYS A 80 -1.58 4.85 18.58
N TYR A 81 -1.99 6.05 18.96
CA TYR A 81 -3.40 6.40 19.17
C TYR A 81 -4.06 7.04 17.96
N LYS A 82 -3.38 7.08 16.82
CA LYS A 82 -3.93 7.61 15.59
C LYS A 82 -4.30 6.49 14.64
N TRP A 83 -5.47 6.63 14.06
CA TRP A 83 -6.09 5.67 13.16
C TRP A 83 -6.55 6.38 11.90
N THR A 84 -6.45 5.67 10.78
CA THR A 84 -7.04 6.07 9.52
C THR A 84 -8.02 5.00 9.10
N ILE A 85 -9.26 5.41 8.86
CA ILE A 85 -10.35 4.57 8.43
C ILE A 85 -10.67 4.92 6.97
N HIS A 86 -10.63 3.92 6.10
CA HIS A 86 -11.05 4.02 4.72
C HIS A 86 -12.39 3.32 4.54
N LEU A 87 -13.40 4.08 4.17
CA LEU A 87 -14.69 3.54 3.71
C LEU A 87 -14.64 3.46 2.20
N LEU A 88 -14.79 2.26 1.63
CA LEU A 88 -14.71 2.00 0.21
C LEU A 88 -16.07 1.50 -0.28
N PHE A 89 -16.66 2.22 -1.22
CA PHE A 89 -18.02 1.97 -1.71
C PHE A 89 -17.98 1.43 -3.12
N THR A 90 -18.70 0.32 -3.31
CA THR A 90 -18.98 -0.26 -4.62
C THR A 90 -20.46 -0.12 -4.90
N THR A 91 -20.80 0.44 -6.06
CA THR A 91 -22.18 0.48 -6.56
C THR A 91 -22.36 -0.59 -7.64
N PRO A 92 -23.60 -0.93 -8.02
CA PRO A 92 -23.84 -1.84 -9.13
C PRO A 92 -23.13 -1.36 -10.42
N ARG A 93 -23.17 -0.04 -10.69
CA ARG A 93 -22.56 0.53 -11.88
C ARG A 93 -21.04 0.49 -11.84
N THR A 94 -20.41 0.80 -10.71
CA THR A 94 -18.94 0.71 -10.62
C THR A 94 -18.43 -0.72 -10.66
N ARG A 95 -19.18 -1.69 -10.11
CA ARG A 95 -18.92 -3.12 -10.27
C ARG A 95 -18.96 -3.51 -11.75
N ASP A 96 -20.07 -3.21 -12.43
CA ASP A 96 -20.30 -3.63 -13.82
C ASP A 96 -19.28 -2.96 -14.77
N PHE A 97 -19.02 -1.66 -14.58
CA PHE A 97 -17.95 -0.95 -15.30
C PHE A 97 -16.60 -1.64 -15.10
N ASN A 98 -16.24 -1.97 -13.85
CA ASN A 98 -14.97 -2.62 -13.55
C ASN A 98 -14.87 -4.07 -14.09
N LEU A 99 -15.99 -4.78 -14.26
CA LEU A 99 -16.01 -6.14 -14.81
C LEU A 99 -15.64 -6.13 -16.30
N GLN A 100 -16.17 -5.18 -17.06
CA GLN A 100 -15.92 -5.10 -18.51
C GLN A 100 -14.64 -4.34 -18.88
N CYS A 101 -14.26 -3.34 -18.07
CA CYS A 101 -13.23 -2.37 -18.45
C CYS A 101 -11.88 -3.07 -18.68
N GLY A 102 -11.31 -2.87 -19.88
CA GLY A 102 -10.01 -3.39 -20.26
C GLY A 102 -9.96 -4.90 -20.46
N VAL A 103 -11.10 -5.58 -20.55
CA VAL A 103 -11.18 -7.02 -20.80
C VAL A 103 -11.37 -7.29 -22.29
N GLU A 104 -10.69 -8.31 -22.82
CA GLU A 104 -10.89 -8.80 -24.18
C GLU A 104 -11.77 -10.06 -24.15
N PRO A 105 -13.04 -10.02 -24.62
CA PRO A 105 -13.97 -11.16 -24.53
C PRO A 105 -13.44 -12.43 -25.21
N LYS A 106 -12.71 -12.27 -26.32
CA LYS A 106 -12.09 -13.37 -27.07
C LYS A 106 -11.12 -14.22 -26.24
N LYS A 107 -10.52 -13.64 -25.19
CA LYS A 107 -9.61 -14.34 -24.26
C LYS A 107 -10.34 -15.06 -23.12
N ILE A 108 -11.67 -14.91 -23.01
CA ILE A 108 -12.48 -15.57 -21.98
C ILE A 108 -12.89 -16.95 -22.47
N VAL A 109 -12.49 -18.00 -21.77
CA VAL A 109 -12.81 -19.40 -22.13
C VAL A 109 -14.27 -19.76 -21.83
N ASN A 110 -14.81 -19.29 -20.70
CA ASN A 110 -16.18 -19.58 -20.29
C ASN A 110 -17.19 -18.78 -21.12
N ALA A 111 -18.06 -19.49 -21.86
CA ALA A 111 -19.04 -18.88 -22.76
C ALA A 111 -20.03 -17.95 -22.05
N LYS A 112 -20.59 -18.34 -20.89
CA LYS A 112 -21.54 -17.52 -20.12
C LYS A 112 -20.88 -16.24 -19.60
N GLU A 113 -19.63 -16.35 -19.20
CA GLU A 113 -18.87 -15.19 -18.75
C GLU A 113 -18.53 -14.25 -19.92
N ARG A 114 -18.18 -14.82 -21.08
CA ARG A 114 -17.92 -14.05 -22.30
C ARG A 114 -19.14 -13.23 -22.70
N GLU A 115 -20.30 -13.88 -22.82
CA GLU A 115 -21.58 -13.25 -23.17
C GLU A 115 -21.90 -12.10 -22.20
N LYS A 116 -21.80 -12.34 -20.89
CA LYS A 116 -21.99 -11.30 -19.87
C LYS A 116 -21.05 -10.10 -20.05
N ILE A 117 -19.78 -10.32 -20.40
CA ILE A 117 -18.83 -9.22 -20.62
C ILE A 117 -19.17 -8.47 -21.92
N GLU A 118 -19.59 -9.17 -22.98
CA GLU A 118 -20.01 -8.56 -24.24
C GLU A 118 -21.24 -7.66 -24.05
N GLU A 119 -22.26 -8.12 -23.33
CA GLU A 119 -23.44 -7.31 -22.95
C GLU A 119 -23.05 -6.05 -22.17
N LEU A 120 -22.12 -6.19 -21.21
CA LEU A 120 -21.61 -5.05 -20.45
C LEU A 120 -20.81 -4.09 -21.33
N GLN A 121 -20.03 -4.59 -22.30
CA GLN A 121 -19.29 -3.73 -23.22
C GLN A 121 -20.23 -2.91 -24.12
N GLU A 122 -21.32 -3.51 -24.59
CA GLU A 122 -22.37 -2.80 -25.31
C GLU A 122 -23.04 -1.74 -24.43
N ARG A 123 -23.47 -2.10 -23.22
CA ARG A 123 -24.09 -1.18 -22.26
C ARG A 123 -23.20 0.02 -21.90
N PHE A 124 -21.89 -0.17 -21.83
CA PHE A 124 -20.92 0.87 -21.51
C PHE A 124 -20.25 1.46 -22.77
N GLN A 125 -20.76 1.18 -23.97
CA GLN A 125 -20.22 1.74 -25.20
C GLN A 125 -20.32 3.27 -25.19
N GLY A 126 -19.20 3.96 -25.43
CA GLY A 126 -19.12 5.42 -25.38
C GLY A 126 -19.29 6.03 -23.98
N PHE A 127 -19.42 5.20 -22.94
CA PHE A 127 -19.58 5.70 -21.57
C PHE A 127 -18.30 6.36 -21.06
N SER A 128 -18.46 7.48 -20.35
CA SER A 128 -17.40 8.14 -19.62
C SER A 128 -17.89 8.64 -18.27
N TRP A 129 -17.00 8.61 -17.27
CA TRP A 129 -17.28 9.13 -15.93
C TRP A 129 -17.24 10.67 -15.93
N VAL A 130 -18.37 11.29 -16.26
CA VAL A 130 -18.58 12.74 -16.19
C VAL A 130 -19.16 13.14 -14.82
N LYS A 131 -19.09 14.43 -14.47
CA LYS A 131 -19.57 14.93 -13.16
C LYS A 131 -21.01 14.51 -12.82
N PRO A 132 -22.01 14.60 -13.73
CA PRO A 132 -23.38 14.14 -13.43
C PRO A 132 -23.44 12.66 -13.06
N GLU A 133 -22.69 11.80 -13.76
CA GLU A 133 -22.69 10.36 -13.52
C GLU A 133 -22.04 10.02 -12.17
N ILE A 134 -20.97 10.73 -11.82
CA ILE A 134 -20.32 10.60 -10.51
C ILE A 134 -21.29 11.05 -9.40
N GLN A 135 -22.01 12.16 -9.60
CA GLN A 135 -22.96 12.68 -8.62
C GLN A 135 -24.15 11.73 -8.42
N ALA A 136 -24.69 11.15 -9.48
CA ALA A 136 -25.78 10.17 -9.38
C ALA A 136 -25.40 8.96 -8.52
N GLU A 137 -24.17 8.45 -8.64
CA GLU A 137 -23.68 7.36 -7.80
C GLU A 137 -23.45 7.80 -6.34
N ILE A 138 -22.99 9.04 -6.11
CA ILE A 138 -22.90 9.62 -4.76
C ILE A 138 -24.28 9.70 -4.11
N ASP A 139 -25.28 10.21 -4.84
CA ASP A 139 -26.65 10.34 -4.37
C ASP A 139 -27.27 8.96 -4.06
N LEU A 140 -26.95 7.93 -4.86
CA LEU A 140 -27.33 6.55 -4.57
C LEU A 140 -26.73 6.05 -3.24
N ILE A 141 -25.45 6.31 -3.00
CA ILE A 141 -24.76 5.90 -1.76
C ILE A 141 -25.37 6.62 -0.56
N TYR A 142 -25.55 7.94 -0.65
CA TYR A 142 -26.15 8.75 0.41
C TYR A 142 -27.60 8.38 0.69
N GLY A 143 -28.40 8.16 -0.36
CA GLY A 143 -29.80 7.77 -0.23
C GLY A 143 -29.95 6.41 0.45
N TYR A 144 -29.07 5.45 0.15
CA TYR A 144 -29.12 4.12 0.73
C TYR A 144 -28.65 4.09 2.19
N PHE A 145 -27.45 4.60 2.48
CA PHE A 145 -26.86 4.55 3.83
C PHE A 145 -27.36 5.68 4.76
N LYS A 146 -28.13 6.64 4.22
CA LYS A 146 -28.60 7.83 4.94
C LYS A 146 -27.45 8.59 5.62
N ASP A 147 -26.34 8.70 4.91
CA ASP A 147 -25.13 9.37 5.38
C ASP A 147 -24.61 10.36 4.33
N ARG A 148 -23.75 11.29 4.74
CA ARG A 148 -23.16 12.33 3.88
C ARG A 148 -21.65 12.49 4.09
N GLU A 149 -20.95 11.40 4.43
CA GLU A 149 -19.49 11.38 4.42
C GLU A 149 -18.96 11.92 3.09
N PRO A 150 -17.95 12.81 3.08
CA PRO A 150 -17.52 13.50 1.86
C PRO A 150 -16.85 12.53 0.87
N LEU A 151 -17.67 11.92 0.00
CA LEU A 151 -17.22 10.91 -0.94
C LEU A 151 -16.31 11.50 -2.01
N GLN A 152 -15.21 10.79 -2.26
CA GLN A 152 -14.26 11.06 -3.33
C GLN A 152 -14.32 9.94 -4.36
N PHE A 153 -14.06 10.28 -5.62
CA PHE A 153 -14.04 9.33 -6.73
C PHE A 153 -12.61 9.01 -7.14
N VAL A 154 -12.20 7.75 -7.00
CA VAL A 154 -10.79 7.31 -7.08
C VAL A 154 -10.10 7.64 -8.42
N LEU A 155 -10.84 7.67 -9.52
CA LEU A 155 -10.27 7.97 -10.84
C LEU A 155 -9.96 9.46 -11.02
N ASN A 156 -10.65 10.34 -10.30
CA ASN A 156 -10.40 11.78 -10.30
C ASN A 156 -9.47 12.20 -9.16
N THR A 157 -9.72 11.65 -7.98
CA THR A 157 -8.98 11.91 -6.74
C THR A 157 -8.43 10.58 -6.24
N PRO A 158 -7.17 10.23 -6.55
CA PRO A 158 -6.56 9.00 -6.08
C PRO A 158 -6.53 8.89 -4.56
N ILE A 159 -6.80 7.69 -4.03
CA ILE A 159 -6.57 7.42 -2.61
C ILE A 159 -5.09 7.64 -2.33
N SER A 160 -4.80 8.48 -1.33
CA SER A 160 -3.44 8.81 -0.92
C SER A 160 -3.14 8.37 0.51
N LEU A 161 -1.91 7.89 0.72
CA LEU A 161 -1.43 7.42 2.01
C LEU A 161 -0.06 8.02 2.31
N LYS A 162 0.07 8.70 3.45
CA LYS A 162 1.35 9.20 3.94
C LYS A 162 2.06 8.07 4.69
N VAL A 163 3.06 7.47 4.05
CA VAL A 163 3.80 6.32 4.63
C VAL A 163 5.02 6.77 5.43
N THR A 164 5.59 7.93 5.11
CA THR A 164 6.62 8.61 5.93
C THR A 164 6.41 10.12 5.89
N GLN A 165 7.18 10.88 6.68
CA GLN A 165 7.18 12.34 6.60
C GLN A 165 7.46 12.88 5.18
N HIS A 166 8.17 12.11 4.35
CA HIS A 166 8.61 12.53 3.02
C HIS A 166 7.94 11.79 1.87
N MET A 167 7.15 10.74 2.16
CA MET A 167 6.56 9.86 1.16
C MET A 167 5.06 9.77 1.32
N THR A 168 4.37 10.24 0.29
CA THR A 168 2.95 10.01 0.06
C THR A 168 2.82 9.11 -1.14
N PHE A 169 2.07 8.03 -0.98
CA PHE A 169 1.70 7.11 -2.04
C PHE A 169 0.33 7.49 -2.58
N GLU A 170 0.12 7.26 -3.87
CA GLU A 170 -1.16 7.40 -4.55
C GLU A 170 -1.51 6.08 -5.22
N LEU A 171 -2.75 5.62 -5.03
CA LEU A 171 -3.26 4.45 -5.72
C LEU A 171 -3.72 4.85 -7.12
N VAL A 172 -3.10 4.28 -8.14
CA VAL A 172 -3.40 4.63 -9.53
C VAL A 172 -3.68 3.40 -10.38
N ARG A 173 -4.47 3.63 -11.42
CA ARG A 173 -4.59 2.69 -12.52
C ARG A 173 -3.36 2.79 -13.40
N THR A 174 -2.73 1.65 -13.68
CA THR A 174 -1.57 1.54 -14.57
C THR A 174 -1.85 0.59 -15.70
N ASP A 175 -1.64 1.06 -16.91
CA ASP A 175 -1.82 0.26 -18.11
C ASP A 175 -0.67 -0.75 -18.23
N HIS A 176 -0.97 -1.94 -18.74
CA HIS A 176 0.06 -2.90 -19.09
C HIS A 176 0.70 -2.48 -20.41
N LYS A 177 2.04 -2.53 -20.49
CA LYS A 177 2.69 -2.60 -21.80
C LYS A 177 2.22 -3.89 -22.46
N VAL A 178 1.69 -3.79 -23.68
CA VAL A 178 1.39 -4.96 -24.51
C VAL A 178 2.73 -5.63 -24.83
N TYR A 179 3.08 -6.67 -24.07
CA TYR A 179 4.21 -7.52 -24.42
C TYR A 179 3.78 -8.42 -25.60
N LYS A 180 4.69 -8.67 -26.54
CA LYS A 180 4.44 -9.66 -27.61
C LYS A 180 3.99 -10.97 -26.94
N PRO A 181 2.91 -11.60 -27.42
CA PRO A 181 2.40 -12.83 -26.83
C PRO A 181 3.53 -13.87 -26.84
N THR A 182 4.00 -14.25 -25.66
CA THR A 182 4.81 -15.45 -25.48
C THR A 182 3.88 -16.64 -25.34
N GLU A 183 4.29 -17.81 -25.84
CA GLU A 183 3.50 -19.05 -25.97
C GLU A 183 2.88 -19.61 -24.68
N LYS A 184 3.08 -18.95 -23.53
CA LYS A 184 2.46 -19.33 -22.27
C LYS A 184 1.12 -18.62 -22.15
N GLU A 185 0.05 -19.32 -22.51
CA GLU A 185 -1.33 -18.96 -22.21
C GLU A 185 -1.48 -18.77 -20.69
N TYR A 186 -1.43 -17.53 -20.23
CA TYR A 186 -1.83 -17.20 -18.86
C TYR A 186 -3.34 -17.34 -18.75
N LYS A 187 -3.78 -18.23 -17.85
CA LYS A 187 -5.17 -18.32 -17.39
C LYS A 187 -5.59 -16.98 -16.76
N ASP A 188 -6.84 -16.63 -17.04
CA ASP A 188 -7.68 -15.63 -16.38
C ASP A 188 -7.49 -14.15 -16.75
N ARG A 189 -8.61 -13.58 -17.25
CA ARG A 189 -8.95 -12.14 -17.35
C ARG A 189 -7.75 -11.19 -17.30
N ILE A 190 -6.96 -11.13 -18.37
CA ILE A 190 -5.91 -10.13 -18.48
C ILE A 190 -6.60 -8.79 -18.76
N LYS A 191 -6.93 -8.06 -17.68
CA LYS A 191 -7.28 -6.65 -17.80
C LYS A 191 -6.09 -5.92 -18.43
N SER A 192 -6.37 -5.00 -19.34
CA SER A 192 -5.37 -4.13 -19.95
C SER A 192 -4.75 -3.14 -18.95
N PHE A 193 -5.27 -3.08 -17.71
CA PHE A 193 -4.72 -2.30 -16.61
C PHE A 193 -4.66 -3.09 -15.29
N SER A 194 -3.87 -2.56 -14.36
CA SER A 194 -3.75 -3.01 -12.98
C SER A 194 -3.70 -1.81 -12.03
N TRP A 195 -4.19 -1.99 -10.81
CA TRP A 195 -4.09 -0.98 -9.76
C TRP A 195 -2.79 -1.15 -8.99
N SER A 196 -2.05 -0.05 -8.80
CA SER A 196 -0.78 -0.09 -8.08
C SER A 196 -0.51 1.22 -7.35
N TRP A 197 0.26 1.13 -6.27
CA TRP A 197 0.72 2.29 -5.53
C TRP A 197 1.96 2.88 -6.19
N ARG A 198 1.93 4.18 -6.45
CA ARG A 198 3.08 4.96 -6.91
C ARG A 198 3.42 6.04 -5.88
N TYR A 199 4.63 6.58 -5.93
CA TYR A 199 4.92 7.83 -5.24
C TYR A 199 4.10 8.96 -5.86
N SER A 200 3.51 9.82 -5.02
CA SER A 200 2.92 11.08 -5.48
C SER A 200 3.95 11.89 -6.26
N LYS A 201 3.48 12.73 -7.19
CA LYS A 201 4.37 13.60 -7.99
C LYS A 201 5.28 14.44 -7.10
N GLN A 202 4.75 14.98 -6.01
CA GLN A 202 5.51 15.79 -5.07
C GLN A 202 6.57 14.98 -4.32
N SER A 203 6.23 13.79 -3.83
CA SER A 203 7.19 12.89 -3.16
C SER A 203 8.30 12.45 -4.11
N LEU A 204 7.96 12.10 -5.35
CA LEU A 204 8.95 11.69 -6.34
C LEU A 204 9.97 12.81 -6.64
N LEU A 205 9.49 14.06 -6.79
CA LEU A 205 10.36 15.22 -6.99
C LEU A 205 11.27 15.47 -5.78
N ARG A 206 10.75 15.37 -4.56
CA ARG A 206 11.54 15.50 -3.32
C ARG A 206 12.59 14.39 -3.21
N MET A 207 12.24 13.15 -3.52
CA MET A 207 13.18 12.02 -3.55
C MET A 207 14.29 12.24 -4.57
N LYS A 208 13.94 12.70 -5.79
CA LYS A 208 14.91 13.04 -6.84
C LYS A 208 15.87 14.14 -6.38
N ALA A 209 15.35 15.22 -5.80
CA ALA A 209 16.16 16.33 -5.28
C ALA A 209 17.11 15.87 -4.17
N ARG A 210 16.62 15.07 -3.21
CA ARG A 210 17.42 14.49 -2.13
C ARG A 210 18.55 13.61 -2.68
N LEU A 211 18.23 12.72 -3.64
CA LEU A 211 19.22 11.85 -4.27
C LEU A 211 20.30 12.66 -5.00
N MET A 212 19.93 13.69 -5.76
CA MET A 212 20.89 14.58 -6.41
C MET A 212 21.78 15.31 -5.41
N ALA A 213 21.23 15.78 -4.28
CA ALA A 213 22.01 16.45 -3.24
C ALA A 213 23.05 15.51 -2.62
N ILE A 214 22.65 14.28 -2.27
CA ILE A 214 23.56 13.25 -1.73
C ILE A 214 24.67 12.93 -2.74
N VAL A 215 24.31 12.70 -4.00
CA VAL A 215 25.27 12.37 -5.07
C VAL A 215 26.24 13.53 -5.33
N ASN A 216 25.77 14.79 -5.38
CA ASN A 216 26.68 15.93 -5.56
C ASN A 216 27.70 16.05 -4.42
N LYS A 217 27.30 15.80 -3.17
CA LYS A 217 28.21 15.80 -2.01
C LYS A 217 29.24 14.66 -2.08
N LEU A 218 28.81 13.47 -2.51
CA LEU A 218 29.71 12.33 -2.74
C LEU A 218 30.77 12.63 -3.80
N ILE A 219 30.39 13.32 -4.88
CA ILE A 219 31.32 13.67 -5.96
C ILE A 219 32.37 14.69 -5.49
N SER A 220 31.98 15.65 -4.65
CA SER A 220 32.87 16.75 -4.23
C SER A 220 33.83 16.39 -3.12
N GLN A 221 33.50 15.41 -2.26
CA GLN A 221 34.29 15.06 -1.07
C GLN A 221 34.93 13.68 -1.20
N LYS A 222 36.20 13.62 -1.62
CA LYS A 222 36.80 12.38 -2.15
C LYS A 222 37.46 11.42 -1.14
N ARG A 223 37.69 11.75 0.15
CA ARG A 223 38.36 10.85 1.15
C ARG A 223 38.49 11.46 2.57
N ASN A 224 37.41 11.88 3.22
CA ASN A 224 37.43 12.35 4.61
C ASN A 224 36.20 11.86 5.38
N ALA A 225 36.11 12.12 6.70
CA ALA A 225 34.95 11.73 7.52
C ALA A 225 33.60 12.21 6.94
N ALA A 226 33.59 13.33 6.22
CA ALA A 226 32.41 13.82 5.52
C ALA A 226 32.02 12.95 4.31
N ALA A 227 32.97 12.33 3.61
CA ALA A 227 32.72 11.36 2.55
C ALA A 227 32.01 10.10 3.09
N GLU A 228 32.42 9.58 4.24
CA GLU A 228 31.76 8.41 4.85
C GLU A 228 30.34 8.74 5.32
N LYS A 229 30.13 9.93 5.89
CA LYS A 229 28.78 10.43 6.21
C LYS A 229 27.89 10.49 4.96
N ASN A 230 28.40 10.98 3.84
CA ASN A 230 27.63 11.04 2.59
C ASN A 230 27.33 9.63 2.02
N ARG A 231 28.24 8.66 2.20
CA ARG A 231 28.01 7.25 1.83
C ARG A 231 26.90 6.65 2.70
N ALA A 232 26.93 6.90 4.01
CA ALA A 232 25.87 6.50 4.93
C ALA A 232 24.52 7.13 4.54
N ASP A 233 24.48 8.40 4.15
CA ASP A 233 23.27 9.06 3.66
C ASP A 233 22.69 8.38 2.41
N LEU A 234 23.54 7.94 1.47
CA LEU A 234 23.09 7.19 0.30
C LEU A 234 22.59 5.79 0.67
N ARG A 235 23.31 5.07 1.53
CA ARG A 235 22.87 3.76 2.07
C ARG A 235 21.49 3.89 2.75
N ASN A 236 21.28 4.92 3.56
CA ASN A 236 20.00 5.18 4.22
C ASN A 236 18.89 5.52 3.22
N PHE A 237 19.20 6.28 2.17
CA PHE A 237 18.26 6.53 1.09
C PHE A 237 17.88 5.24 0.34
N PHE A 238 18.83 4.34 0.13
CA PHE A 238 18.60 3.03 -0.49
C PHE A 238 17.77 2.10 0.39
N LYS A 239 18.08 1.96 1.68
CA LYS A 239 17.25 1.23 2.64
C LYS A 239 15.81 1.74 2.65
N MET A 240 15.62 3.06 2.61
CA MET A 240 14.30 3.67 2.52
C MET A 240 13.59 3.29 1.21
N ILE A 241 14.29 3.27 0.06
CA ILE A 241 13.71 2.80 -1.19
C ILE A 241 13.34 1.32 -1.10
N GLU A 242 14.23 0.45 -0.62
CA GLU A 242 13.98 -0.99 -0.50
C GLU A 242 12.74 -1.30 0.35
N ALA A 243 12.60 -0.61 1.49
CA ALA A 243 11.47 -0.80 2.40
C ALA A 243 10.12 -0.43 1.77
N TRP A 244 10.10 0.54 0.85
CA TRP A 244 8.86 1.17 0.39
C TRP A 244 8.55 0.94 -1.09
N ALA A 245 9.54 0.63 -1.93
CA ALA A 245 9.42 0.42 -3.38
C ALA A 245 8.97 -1.01 -3.73
N VAL A 246 7.91 -1.45 -3.06
CA VAL A 246 7.48 -2.85 -3.04
C VAL A 246 6.28 -3.15 -3.95
N PHE A 247 5.70 -2.12 -4.57
CA PHE A 247 4.61 -2.23 -5.54
C PHE A 247 5.12 -1.98 -6.96
N LYS A 248 4.43 -2.52 -7.98
CA LYS A 248 4.83 -2.38 -9.38
C LYS A 248 5.19 -0.95 -9.79
N SER A 249 4.32 0.02 -9.52
CA SER A 249 4.53 1.39 -10.00
C SER A 249 5.60 2.15 -9.22
N ASN A 250 5.60 2.07 -7.88
CA ASN A 250 6.65 2.74 -7.10
C ASN A 250 8.03 2.08 -7.29
N ARG A 251 8.10 0.76 -7.53
CA ARG A 251 9.33 0.05 -7.91
C ARG A 251 9.88 0.55 -9.24
N GLN A 252 9.01 0.70 -10.24
CA GLN A 252 9.39 1.28 -11.52
C GLN A 252 9.94 2.70 -11.35
N GLN A 253 9.23 3.57 -10.63
CA GLN A 253 9.70 4.93 -10.34
C GLN A 253 11.04 4.96 -9.60
N SER A 254 11.26 4.04 -8.65
CA SER A 254 12.55 3.88 -7.97
C SER A 254 13.66 3.45 -8.93
N GLY A 255 13.38 2.51 -9.85
CA GLY A 255 14.31 2.13 -10.91
C GLY A 255 14.68 3.32 -11.81
N GLU A 256 13.70 4.14 -12.20
CA GLU A 256 13.92 5.37 -12.98
C GLU A 256 14.77 6.40 -12.22
N LEU A 257 14.54 6.58 -10.91
CA LEU A 257 15.37 7.44 -10.06
C LEU A 257 16.82 6.97 -10.01
N LEU A 258 17.05 5.65 -9.89
CA LEU A 258 18.39 5.07 -9.84
C LEU A 258 19.12 5.24 -11.18
N HIS A 259 18.44 4.93 -12.29
CA HIS A 259 19.00 5.13 -13.63
C HIS A 259 19.34 6.61 -13.89
N PHE A 260 18.48 7.52 -13.42
CA PHE A 260 18.75 8.96 -13.48
C PHE A 260 20.00 9.34 -12.68
N ALA A 261 20.16 8.85 -11.45
CA ALA A 261 21.34 9.13 -10.62
C ALA A 261 22.62 8.57 -11.24
N GLN A 262 22.58 7.35 -11.79
CA GLN A 262 23.70 6.75 -12.51
C GLN A 262 24.12 7.60 -13.72
N SER A 263 23.14 8.03 -14.51
CA SER A 263 23.37 8.92 -15.65
C SER A 263 23.97 10.27 -15.22
N PHE A 264 23.49 10.82 -14.10
CA PHE A 264 23.97 12.07 -13.55
C PHE A 264 25.44 11.99 -13.10
N VAL A 265 25.81 10.93 -12.37
CA VAL A 265 27.21 10.65 -11.99
C VAL A 265 28.10 10.56 -13.22
N ARG A 266 27.70 9.75 -14.20
CA ARG A 266 28.48 9.53 -15.43
C ARG A 266 28.74 10.84 -16.16
N ARG A 267 27.75 11.73 -16.25
CA ARG A 267 27.90 13.05 -16.87
C ARG A 267 28.86 13.97 -16.09
N LYS A 268 28.78 13.98 -14.76
CA LYS A 268 29.55 14.92 -13.91
C LYS A 268 31.01 14.53 -13.72
N VAL A 269 31.31 13.24 -13.57
CA VAL A 269 32.66 12.79 -13.17
C VAL A 269 33.33 11.91 -14.25
N LYS A 270 32.61 11.60 -15.34
CA LYS A 270 33.01 10.61 -16.36
C LYS A 270 33.35 9.22 -15.79
N LYS A 271 32.96 8.95 -14.54
CA LYS A 271 33.14 7.68 -13.83
C LYS A 271 31.87 6.83 -13.87
N SER A 272 32.02 5.51 -13.78
CA SER A 272 30.89 4.60 -13.64
C SER A 272 30.38 4.58 -12.20
N TRP A 273 29.09 4.26 -11.99
CA TRP A 273 28.50 4.15 -10.65
C TRP A 273 29.19 3.11 -9.78
N GLN A 274 29.72 2.05 -10.39
CA GLN A 274 30.50 1.00 -9.72
C GLN A 274 31.79 1.54 -9.09
N GLN A 275 32.38 2.60 -9.67
CA GLN A 275 33.57 3.26 -9.11
C GLN A 275 33.27 4.15 -7.89
N ILE A 276 32.00 4.23 -7.46
CA ILE A 276 31.57 4.92 -6.23
C ILE A 276 31.44 3.93 -5.05
N GLU A 277 31.60 2.61 -5.28
CA GLU A 277 31.60 1.56 -4.23
C GLU A 277 30.30 1.53 -3.39
N ILE A 278 29.15 1.83 -3.99
CA ILE A 278 27.86 1.74 -3.30
C ILE A 278 26.93 0.82 -4.08
N ALA A 279 26.62 -0.32 -3.47
CA ALA A 279 25.67 -1.28 -4.00
C ALA A 279 24.29 -0.62 -4.23
N PRO A 280 23.66 -0.83 -5.39
CA PRO A 280 22.30 -0.35 -5.63
C PRO A 280 21.30 -1.05 -4.71
N PRO A 281 20.13 -0.43 -4.43
CA PRO A 281 19.12 -1.05 -3.60
C PRO A 281 18.54 -2.32 -4.24
N HIS A 282 18.27 -3.32 -3.41
CA HIS A 282 17.62 -4.57 -3.78
C HIS A 282 16.09 -4.41 -3.84
N LEU A 283 15.56 -4.23 -5.05
CA LEU A 283 14.13 -3.97 -5.27
C LEU A 283 13.32 -5.26 -5.46
N VAL A 284 12.60 -5.67 -4.42
CA VAL A 284 11.71 -6.83 -4.41
C VAL A 284 10.23 -6.44 -4.35
N TYR A 285 9.36 -7.31 -4.87
CA TYR A 285 7.92 -7.16 -4.70
C TYR A 285 7.50 -7.56 -3.30
N LEU A 286 6.55 -6.82 -2.71
CA LEU A 286 5.89 -7.26 -1.47
C LEU A 286 5.15 -8.57 -1.76
N PRO A 287 5.42 -9.67 -1.04
CA PRO A 287 4.59 -10.85 -1.13
C PRO A 287 3.15 -10.51 -0.73
N ARG A 288 2.20 -11.37 -1.14
CA ARG A 288 0.82 -11.23 -0.69
C ARG A 288 0.80 -11.39 0.82
N LEU A 289 0.28 -10.39 1.53
CA LEU A 289 0.17 -10.47 2.99
C LEU A 289 -0.95 -11.43 3.35
N GLU A 290 -0.64 -12.34 4.27
CA GLU A 290 -1.63 -13.20 4.93
C GLU A 290 -2.53 -12.37 5.86
N ASN A 291 -3.53 -13.03 6.43
CA ASN A 291 -4.42 -12.36 7.37
C ASN A 291 -3.65 -11.91 8.62
N TYR A 292 -3.70 -10.61 8.91
CA TYR A 292 -2.95 -10.03 10.02
C TYR A 292 -3.65 -10.25 11.37
N ALA A 293 -4.97 -10.12 11.40
CA ALA A 293 -5.78 -10.29 12.61
C ALA A 293 -7.23 -10.50 12.20
N ASP A 294 -8.00 -11.25 12.99
CA ASP A 294 -9.43 -11.43 12.79
C ASP A 294 -10.28 -10.40 13.52
N ASN A 295 -9.73 -9.75 14.55
CA ASN A 295 -10.39 -8.68 15.28
C ASN A 295 -9.40 -7.58 15.70
N LEU A 296 -9.96 -6.46 16.17
CA LEU A 296 -9.16 -5.29 16.54
C LEU A 296 -8.24 -5.55 17.74
N ASN A 297 -8.64 -6.41 18.69
CA ASN A 297 -7.81 -6.73 19.84
C ASN A 297 -6.54 -7.49 19.42
N GLU A 298 -6.68 -8.54 18.60
CA GLU A 298 -5.55 -9.25 17.99
C GLU A 298 -4.64 -8.29 17.20
N TYR A 299 -5.25 -7.36 16.45
CA TYR A 299 -4.50 -6.34 15.71
C TYR A 299 -3.69 -5.43 16.65
N ARG A 300 -4.31 -4.89 17.70
CA ARG A 300 -3.64 -4.02 18.70
C ARG A 300 -2.49 -4.76 19.36
N GLN A 301 -2.74 -5.99 19.84
CA GLN A 301 -1.73 -6.77 20.56
C GLN A 301 -0.52 -7.05 19.67
N ARG A 302 -0.72 -7.53 18.43
CA ARG A 302 0.37 -7.76 17.48
C ARG A 302 1.15 -6.49 17.19
N ARG A 303 0.46 -5.38 17.00
CA ARG A 303 1.07 -4.08 16.72
C ARG A 303 1.81 -3.48 17.91
N ASP A 304 1.39 -3.77 19.13
CA ASP A 304 2.10 -3.36 20.36
C ASP A 304 3.35 -4.22 20.57
N LEU A 305 3.28 -5.53 20.32
CA LEU A 305 4.45 -6.42 20.32
C LEU A 305 5.48 -5.99 19.26
N PHE A 306 5.02 -5.62 18.06
CA PHE A 306 5.90 -5.09 17.02
C PHE A 306 6.58 -3.79 17.46
N ASP A 307 5.84 -2.85 18.06
CA ASP A 307 6.43 -1.59 18.53
C ASP A 307 7.44 -1.83 19.67
N GLN A 308 7.20 -2.83 20.53
CA GLN A 308 8.07 -3.18 21.64
C GLN A 308 9.35 -3.89 21.21
N TYR A 309 9.25 -4.86 20.30
CA TYR A 309 10.35 -5.77 19.96
C TYR A 309 10.94 -5.54 18.56
N GLY A 310 10.28 -4.77 17.69
CA GLY A 310 10.68 -4.57 16.29
C GLY A 310 10.50 -5.80 15.41
N VAL A 311 9.85 -6.86 15.91
CA VAL A 311 9.62 -8.15 15.22
C VAL A 311 8.13 -8.40 15.09
N GLU A 312 7.71 -8.84 13.89
CA GLU A 312 6.32 -9.17 13.62
C GLU A 312 5.99 -10.57 14.15
N ILE A 313 5.12 -10.64 15.16
CA ILE A 313 4.80 -11.90 15.85
C ILE A 313 3.70 -12.67 15.09
N PRO A 314 3.87 -13.98 14.83
CA PRO A 314 2.83 -14.82 14.24
C PRO A 314 1.51 -14.79 15.00
N LEU A 315 0.39 -14.71 14.26
CA LEU A 315 -0.96 -14.62 14.84
C LEU A 315 -1.28 -15.80 15.78
N GLU A 316 -0.85 -17.01 15.42
CA GLU A 316 -1.07 -18.21 16.23
C GLU A 316 -0.42 -18.12 17.61
N LEU A 317 0.77 -17.51 17.71
CA LEU A 317 1.44 -17.32 19.01
C LEU A 317 0.69 -16.31 19.86
N VAL A 318 0.19 -15.24 19.25
CA VAL A 318 -0.61 -14.23 19.94
C VAL A 318 -1.92 -14.84 20.49
N ARG A 319 -2.57 -15.72 19.72
CA ARG A 319 -3.80 -16.41 20.15
C ARG A 319 -3.61 -17.38 21.30
N LYS A 320 -2.47 -18.08 21.34
CA LYS A 320 -2.14 -18.95 22.47
C LYS A 320 -1.96 -18.16 23.76
N GLY A 321 -1.57 -16.89 23.68
CA GLY A 321 -1.45 -15.99 24.83
C GLY A 321 -0.29 -16.33 25.78
N GLU A 322 0.55 -17.30 25.44
CA GLU A 322 1.66 -17.74 26.27
C GLU A 322 2.88 -16.83 26.07
N TYR A 323 3.38 -16.27 27.18
CA TYR A 323 4.51 -15.34 27.15
C TYR A 323 5.82 -16.00 26.67
N MET A 324 6.14 -17.19 27.18
CA MET A 324 7.43 -17.85 26.89
C MET A 324 7.63 -18.18 25.40
N PRO A 325 6.63 -18.73 24.68
CA PRO A 325 6.73 -18.92 23.23
C PRO A 325 6.95 -17.63 22.43
N ILE A 326 6.25 -16.54 22.79
CA ILE A 326 6.44 -15.23 22.14
C ILE A 326 7.87 -14.73 22.40
N PHE A 327 8.34 -14.79 23.64
CA PHE A 327 9.68 -14.36 24.02
C PHE A 327 10.77 -15.17 23.31
N ASN A 328 10.63 -16.50 23.25
CA ASN A 328 11.56 -17.37 22.54
C ASN A 328 11.62 -17.05 21.03
N TYR A 329 10.46 -16.76 20.42
CA TYR A 329 10.39 -16.35 19.01
C TYR A 329 11.10 -15.01 18.77
N VAL A 330 10.83 -14.01 19.61
CA VAL A 330 11.50 -12.70 19.55
C VAL A 330 13.01 -12.85 19.63
N ASN A 331 13.51 -13.61 20.61
CA ASN A 331 14.96 -13.81 20.76
C ASN A 331 15.56 -14.47 19.52
N LEU A 332 14.91 -15.49 18.97
CA LEU A 332 15.38 -16.19 17.79
C LEU A 332 15.43 -15.26 16.55
N GLU A 333 14.40 -14.45 16.31
CA GLU A 333 14.37 -13.52 15.18
C GLU A 333 15.38 -12.37 15.36
N THR A 334 15.51 -11.83 16.57
CA THR A 334 16.54 -10.81 16.88
C THR A 334 17.94 -11.36 16.64
N MET A 335 18.23 -12.58 17.10
CA MET A 335 19.52 -13.26 16.82
C MET A 335 19.75 -13.46 15.32
N LYS A 336 18.71 -13.81 14.54
CA LYS A 336 18.84 -13.92 13.07
C LYS A 336 19.19 -12.58 12.43
N VAL A 337 18.58 -11.49 12.88
CA VAL A 337 18.87 -10.14 12.37
C VAL A 337 20.29 -9.72 12.74
N GLU A 338 20.70 -9.91 13.98
CA GLU A 338 22.06 -9.61 14.43
C GLU A 338 23.11 -10.42 13.66
N ASN A 339 22.88 -11.71 13.46
CA ASN A 339 23.80 -12.57 12.70
C ASN A 339 23.85 -12.21 11.22
N ARG A 340 22.74 -11.74 10.62
CA ARG A 340 22.77 -11.18 9.26
C ARG A 340 23.60 -9.89 9.20
N ASN A 341 23.41 -8.99 10.15
CA ASN A 341 24.16 -7.73 10.18
C ASN A 341 25.66 -7.99 10.39
N LYS A 342 26.04 -8.90 11.31
CA LYS A 342 27.44 -9.31 11.51
C LYS A 342 28.07 -9.89 10.25
N LYS A 343 27.38 -10.78 9.53
CA LYS A 343 27.87 -11.32 8.25
C LYS A 343 28.06 -10.24 7.19
N VAL A 344 27.17 -9.25 7.14
CA VAL A 344 27.32 -8.11 6.23
C VAL A 344 28.53 -7.26 6.62
N ASP A 345 28.72 -7.00 7.92
CA ASP A 345 29.85 -6.21 8.42
C ASP A 345 31.20 -6.94 8.25
N GLU A 346 31.25 -8.27 8.44
CA GLU A 346 32.44 -9.10 8.20
C GLU A 346 32.83 -9.15 6.72
N VAL A 347 31.84 -9.25 5.81
CA VAL A 347 32.08 -9.17 4.35
C VAL A 347 32.62 -7.80 3.97
N MET A 348 32.03 -6.73 4.51
CA MET A 348 32.51 -5.36 4.28
C MET A 348 33.92 -5.12 4.84
N LEU A 349 34.26 -5.71 6.00
CA LEU A 349 35.59 -5.64 6.61
C LEU A 349 36.64 -6.41 5.80
N ALA A 350 36.29 -7.61 5.33
CA ALA A 350 37.17 -8.43 4.50
C ALA A 350 37.46 -7.79 3.12
N GLU A 351 36.50 -7.05 2.56
CA GLU A 351 36.67 -6.28 1.32
C GLU A 351 37.51 -5.00 1.52
N THR A 352 37.66 -4.50 2.75
CA THR A 352 38.52 -3.33 3.06
C THR A 352 39.96 -3.69 3.45
N LEU A 353 40.24 -4.97 3.71
CA LEU A 353 41.55 -5.48 4.13
C LEU A 353 42.33 -6.18 2.99
N ASN A 354 41.72 -6.30 1.80
CA ASN A 354 42.35 -6.70 0.54
C ASN A 354 42.40 -5.50 -0.41
#